data_AF-A0A1J9R8R1-F1
#
_entry.id   AF-A0A1J9R8R1-F1
#
_cell.length_a   1.000
_cell.length_b   1.000
_cell.length_c   1.000
_cell.angle_alpha   90.00
_cell.angle_beta   90.00
_cell.angle_gamma   90.00
#
_symmetry.space_group_name_H-M   'P 1'
#
loop_
_entity.id
_entity.type
_entity.pdbx_description
1 polymer ?
#
loop_
_entity_poly.entity_id
_entity_poly.type
_entity_poly.pdbx_seq_one_letter_code
_entity_poly.pdbx_strand_id
1 'polypeptide(L)'
;MEPQEEIPEDSPAPKYRRAKPLPFELSRHCNIYFEEKLYHQALHLLLSLLSSNTIASGPAFVPTTQQLAVAATLVVHPSTTTLAKSREAAHASTTALQLLRLTNKLVGPLSAQFGNAFAFTRFASSRHGGSRHKNDGSGGAGAPRLDSCLINMDIAHRGSIWFRSEDFWSAVGWAFNCAVLYPKRWSRWRVWLEFMCDVLEDDWAEREKSIDSSGNGVGTPSSDDTLRQSLIFKYISGTSGVSGRHRRIVRAIFADGNQASLNEFKMIFRNELKEPEKDKDHLKRRETDVNVDEGIFGDYLARDEDDVDEANDAIYTGDARPSRPKRSRTTAPAPFSRSAENLDMHPSYKSSGITYSDQETLLGDVSSISLRQRLMQILSRVSNALPEDYMTVEDLYRLLGEFVRPLSLPTFQLLVSNPMLTSFADNARTTLCMTILSILLHQHPNSQQTYINQTTLEKYCLPFAANTNDAIENAKVSILLETLLLLLASNDMLQARPSLRAAIQEGIIARADKTQSDAKKSQDKRKLNELGLVWLIESGERMTYLVEKLLSSKTGEQTGTE
;
A
#
# COMPACT_ATOMS: atom_id res chain seq x y z
N MET A 1 39.78 4.03 41.77
CA MET A 1 38.65 3.22 42.25
C MET A 1 37.46 4.16 42.32
N GLU A 2 36.79 4.35 41.18
CA GLU A 2 35.48 5.00 41.14
C GLU A 2 34.42 3.90 41.28
N PRO A 3 33.33 4.14 42.04
CA PRO A 3 32.33 3.11 42.28
C PRO A 3 31.49 2.88 41.03
N GLN A 4 31.38 1.62 40.62
CA GLN A 4 30.41 1.16 39.64
C GLN A 4 29.01 1.36 40.22
N GLU A 5 28.23 2.26 39.61
CA GLU A 5 26.78 2.27 39.80
C GLU A 5 26.21 0.96 39.25
N GLU A 6 25.75 0.10 40.17
CA GLU A 6 24.92 -1.06 39.84
C GLU A 6 23.59 -0.55 39.25
N ILE A 7 23.43 -0.72 37.94
CA ILE A 7 22.16 -0.50 37.24
C ILE A 7 21.28 -1.74 37.47
N PRO A 8 20.01 -1.58 37.93
CA PRO A 8 19.12 -2.70 38.20
C PRO A 8 18.87 -3.57 36.95
N GLU A 9 18.98 -4.89 37.13
CA GLU A 9 19.06 -5.93 36.10
C GLU A 9 17.69 -6.34 35.49
N ASP A 10 16.73 -5.41 35.37
CA ASP A 10 15.39 -5.71 34.87
C ASP A 10 14.82 -4.59 33.96
N SER A 11 15.65 -4.07 33.06
CA SER A 11 15.16 -3.29 31.91
C SER A 11 15.16 -4.18 30.66
N PRO A 12 14.04 -4.30 29.92
CA PRO A 12 14.00 -5.11 28.72
C PRO A 12 15.02 -4.56 27.72
N ALA A 13 15.87 -5.45 27.19
CA ALA A 13 16.87 -5.07 26.19
C ALA A 13 16.20 -4.26 25.06
N PRO A 14 16.83 -3.16 24.60
CA PRO A 14 16.22 -2.29 23.61
C PRO A 14 15.89 -3.07 22.33
N LYS A 15 14.66 -2.89 21.80
CA LYS A 15 14.19 -3.57 20.57
C LYS A 15 15.14 -3.34 19.39
N TYR A 16 15.80 -2.18 19.36
CA TYR A 16 16.70 -1.76 18.28
C TYR A 16 18.13 -1.52 18.77
N ARG A 17 19.08 -1.80 17.89
CA ARG A 17 20.51 -1.49 18.11
C ARG A 17 20.77 0.00 17.94
N ARG A 18 21.77 0.50 18.66
CA ARG A 18 22.23 1.89 18.50
C ARG A 18 22.74 2.12 17.07
N ALA A 19 22.18 3.11 16.37
CA ALA A 19 22.64 3.52 15.05
C ALA A 19 24.00 4.23 15.12
N LYS A 20 24.91 3.85 14.20
CA LYS A 20 26.15 4.58 13.92
C LYS A 20 26.20 4.91 12.42
N PRO A 21 26.54 6.15 12.02
CA PRO A 21 26.66 6.48 10.61
C PRO A 21 27.84 5.74 9.98
N LEU A 22 27.73 5.45 8.68
CA LEU A 22 28.84 4.90 7.90
C LEU A 22 30.04 5.84 7.89
N PRO A 23 31.28 5.33 8.03
CA PRO A 23 32.48 6.08 7.72
C PRO A 23 32.45 6.65 6.30
N PHE A 24 33.03 7.84 6.13
CA PHE A 24 32.98 8.58 4.87
C PHE A 24 33.55 7.78 3.70
N GLU A 25 34.66 7.08 3.91
CA GLU A 25 35.34 6.28 2.89
C GLU A 25 34.47 5.14 2.39
N LEU A 26 33.81 4.41 3.30
CA LEU A 26 32.91 3.30 2.96
C LEU A 26 31.64 3.79 2.27
N SER A 27 31.11 4.93 2.72
CA SER A 27 29.95 5.57 2.09
C SER A 27 30.28 5.97 0.64
N ARG A 28 31.44 6.60 0.43
CA ARG A 28 31.91 7.01 -0.90
C ARG A 28 32.13 5.80 -1.81
N HIS A 29 32.70 4.72 -1.29
CA HIS A 29 32.91 3.48 -2.06
C HIS A 29 31.59 2.84 -2.51
N CYS A 30 30.59 2.81 -1.62
CA CYS A 30 29.25 2.36 -1.99
C CYS A 30 28.63 3.26 -3.05
N ASN A 31 28.79 4.59 -2.94
CA ASN A 31 28.27 5.53 -3.92
C ASN A 31 28.91 5.33 -5.30
N ILE A 32 30.23 5.13 -5.37
CA ILE A 32 30.93 4.82 -6.62
C ILE A 32 30.35 3.54 -7.24
N TYR A 33 30.14 2.48 -6.46
CA TYR A 33 29.52 1.27 -6.99
C TYR A 33 28.09 1.48 -7.50
N PHE A 34 27.30 2.35 -6.86
CA PHE A 34 25.99 2.72 -7.38
C PHE A 34 26.09 3.50 -8.70
N GLU A 35 27.03 4.44 -8.81
CA GLU A 35 27.26 5.25 -10.02
C GLU A 35 27.74 4.38 -11.20
N GLU A 36 28.62 3.42 -10.95
CA GLU A 36 29.13 2.45 -11.93
C GLU A 36 28.13 1.32 -12.26
N LYS A 37 26.87 1.43 -11.81
CA LYS A 37 25.80 0.43 -12.00
C LYS A 37 26.11 -0.97 -11.41
N LEU A 38 27.10 -1.06 -10.51
CA LEU A 38 27.46 -2.27 -9.76
C LEU A 38 26.56 -2.45 -8.52
N TYR A 39 25.24 -2.48 -8.75
CA TYR A 39 24.24 -2.44 -7.70
C TYR A 39 24.35 -3.59 -6.70
N HIS A 40 24.60 -4.81 -7.18
CA HIS A 40 24.66 -5.98 -6.32
C HIS A 40 25.85 -5.89 -5.35
N GLN A 41 27.02 -5.46 -5.83
CA GLN A 41 28.23 -5.29 -5.04
C GLN A 41 28.06 -4.20 -3.97
N ALA A 42 27.47 -3.06 -4.34
CA ALA A 42 27.16 -1.98 -3.40
C ALA A 42 26.24 -2.45 -2.27
N LEU A 43 25.14 -3.12 -2.64
CA LEU A 43 24.15 -3.62 -1.68
C LEU A 43 24.72 -4.73 -0.80
N HIS A 44 25.54 -5.62 -1.34
CA HIS A 44 26.19 -6.68 -0.57
C HIS A 44 27.19 -6.11 0.44
N LEU A 45 27.95 -5.08 0.07
CA LEU A 45 28.85 -4.39 1.00
C LEU A 45 28.05 -3.73 2.15
N LEU A 46 26.99 -3.00 1.83
CA LEU A 46 26.11 -2.39 2.84
C LEU A 46 25.47 -3.43 3.77
N LEU A 47 25.02 -4.56 3.21
CA LEU A 47 24.45 -5.67 3.98
C LEU A 47 25.50 -6.30 4.91
N SER A 48 26.71 -6.50 4.39
CA SER A 48 27.83 -7.01 5.18
C SER A 48 28.12 -6.07 6.35
N LEU A 49 28.25 -4.76 6.11
CA LEU A 49 28.51 -3.76 7.15
C LEU A 49 27.43 -3.71 8.24
N LEU A 50 26.16 -3.86 7.88
CA LEU A 50 25.06 -3.97 8.85
C LEU A 50 25.14 -5.25 9.69
N SER A 51 25.58 -6.35 9.08
CA SER A 51 25.69 -7.66 9.73
C SER A 51 26.99 -7.86 10.53
N SER A 52 28.06 -7.12 10.22
CA SER A 52 29.44 -7.31 10.73
C SER A 52 29.64 -6.99 12.21
N ASN A 53 28.58 -6.76 12.99
CA ASN A 53 28.66 -6.64 14.45
C ASN A 53 27.81 -7.75 15.10
N THR A 54 28.49 -8.79 15.59
CA THR A 54 27.90 -10.04 16.11
C THR A 54 27.47 -9.95 17.57
N ILE A 55 27.86 -8.90 18.29
CA ILE A 55 27.37 -8.66 19.65
C ILE A 55 25.95 -8.09 19.53
N ALA A 56 24.96 -8.78 20.09
CA ALA A 56 23.54 -8.42 20.00
C ALA A 56 23.25 -6.96 20.45
N SER A 57 24.12 -6.40 21.30
CA SER A 57 24.05 -5.03 21.84
C SER A 57 25.00 -4.01 21.18
N GLY A 58 25.79 -4.40 20.17
CA GLY A 58 26.74 -3.51 19.50
C GLY A 58 26.07 -2.51 18.55
N PRO A 59 26.68 -1.33 18.30
CA PRO A 59 26.13 -0.36 17.36
C PRO A 59 26.16 -0.91 15.93
N ALA A 60 25.10 -0.64 15.15
CA ALA A 60 24.99 -1.06 13.76
C ALA A 60 25.31 0.11 12.82
N PHE A 61 26.09 -0.15 11.77
CA PHE A 61 26.38 0.85 10.74
C PHE A 61 25.19 1.02 9.80
N VAL A 62 24.60 2.21 9.80
CA VAL A 62 23.37 2.49 9.04
C VAL A 62 23.72 3.05 7.65
N PRO A 63 23.19 2.48 6.57
CA PRO A 63 23.30 3.06 5.23
C PRO A 63 22.78 4.49 5.18
N THR A 64 23.32 5.30 4.26
CA THR A 64 22.85 6.69 4.13
C THR A 64 21.40 6.73 3.62
N THR A 65 20.68 7.81 3.90
CA THR A 65 19.27 7.96 3.47
C THR A 65 19.11 7.82 1.95
N GLN A 66 20.08 8.32 1.17
CA GLN A 66 20.10 8.17 -0.29
C GLN A 66 20.32 6.72 -0.72
N GLN A 67 21.24 5.99 -0.08
CA GLN A 67 21.47 4.57 -0.36
C GLN A 67 20.22 3.73 -0.05
N LEU A 68 19.50 4.03 1.03
CA LEU A 68 18.22 3.40 1.37
C LEU A 68 17.13 3.74 0.34
N ALA A 69 17.06 5.01 -0.10
CA ALA A 69 16.11 5.46 -1.13
C ALA A 69 16.35 4.75 -2.48
N VAL A 70 17.62 4.59 -2.87
CA VAL A 70 18.04 3.85 -4.06
C VAL A 70 17.69 2.38 -3.90
N ALA A 71 18.06 1.74 -2.78
CA ALA A 71 17.73 0.34 -2.51
C ALA A 71 16.22 0.07 -2.67
N ALA A 72 15.37 0.92 -2.08
CA ALA A 72 13.92 0.80 -2.20
C ALA A 72 13.42 0.97 -3.65
N THR A 73 14.07 1.84 -4.44
CA THR A 73 13.78 1.97 -5.87
C THR A 73 14.17 0.70 -6.63
N LEU A 74 15.34 0.12 -6.37
CA LEU A 74 15.86 -1.07 -7.04
C LEU A 74 15.01 -2.34 -6.81
N VAL A 75 14.22 -2.39 -5.73
CA VAL A 75 13.27 -3.51 -5.49
C VAL A 75 12.22 -3.60 -6.61
N VAL A 76 11.81 -2.45 -7.16
CA VAL A 76 10.76 -2.38 -8.18
C VAL A 76 11.25 -1.90 -9.53
N HIS A 77 12.41 -1.25 -9.65
CA HIS A 77 12.83 -0.64 -10.91
C HIS A 77 12.90 -1.66 -12.06
N PRO A 78 12.36 -1.37 -13.27
CA PRO A 78 12.37 -2.34 -14.38
C PRO A 78 13.77 -2.84 -14.75
N SER A 79 14.80 -1.98 -14.73
CA SER A 79 16.17 -2.37 -15.08
C SER A 79 16.80 -3.44 -14.17
N THR A 80 16.30 -3.60 -12.93
CA THR A 80 16.74 -4.63 -11.98
C THR A 80 15.73 -5.75 -11.80
N THR A 81 14.57 -5.67 -12.45
CA THR A 81 13.48 -6.63 -12.29
C THR A 81 13.03 -7.21 -13.63
N THR A 82 12.05 -6.60 -14.29
CA THR A 82 11.42 -7.13 -15.50
C THR A 82 12.28 -6.99 -16.76
N LEU A 83 13.12 -5.97 -16.83
CA LEU A 83 14.03 -5.67 -17.93
C LEU A 83 15.50 -5.88 -17.54
N ALA A 84 15.78 -6.70 -16.52
CA ALA A 84 17.15 -6.99 -16.10
C ALA A 84 17.88 -7.80 -17.19
N LYS A 85 18.95 -7.22 -17.74
CA LYS A 85 19.79 -7.85 -18.77
C LYS A 85 20.82 -8.84 -18.19
N SER A 86 21.26 -8.61 -16.94
CA SER A 86 22.25 -9.45 -16.26
C SER A 86 21.65 -10.11 -15.01
N ARG A 87 22.20 -11.27 -14.66
CA ARG A 87 21.82 -12.00 -13.44
C ARG A 87 22.18 -11.21 -12.18
N GLU A 88 23.31 -10.50 -12.18
CA GLU A 88 23.72 -9.62 -11.09
C GLU A 88 22.70 -8.49 -10.88
N ALA A 89 22.19 -7.87 -11.95
CA ALA A 89 21.16 -6.85 -11.87
C ALA A 89 19.84 -7.40 -11.29
N ALA A 90 19.47 -8.64 -11.65
CA ALA A 90 18.31 -9.32 -11.07
C ALA A 90 18.49 -9.61 -9.56
N HIS A 91 19.68 -10.08 -9.15
CA HIS A 91 20.01 -10.31 -7.74
C HIS A 91 20.07 -9.02 -6.91
N ALA A 92 20.38 -7.88 -7.52
CA ALA A 92 20.38 -6.59 -6.85
C ALA A 92 19.01 -6.26 -6.23
N SER A 93 17.90 -6.53 -6.93
CA SER A 93 16.54 -6.30 -6.39
C SER A 93 16.26 -7.09 -5.11
N THR A 94 16.73 -8.34 -5.05
CA THR A 94 16.53 -9.24 -3.89
C THR A 94 17.44 -8.83 -2.74
N THR A 95 18.70 -8.49 -3.05
CA THR A 95 19.68 -8.01 -2.05
C THR A 95 19.23 -6.68 -1.44
N ALA A 96 18.65 -5.79 -2.25
CA ALA A 96 18.08 -4.53 -1.78
C ALA A 96 16.93 -4.76 -0.78
N LEU A 97 16.02 -5.68 -1.08
CA LEU A 97 14.94 -6.02 -0.15
C LEU A 97 15.47 -6.60 1.17
N GLN A 98 16.49 -7.46 1.10
CA GLN A 98 17.13 -8.00 2.30
C GLN A 98 17.79 -6.90 3.15
N LEU A 99 18.53 -5.99 2.51
CA LEU A 99 19.15 -4.84 3.15
C LEU A 99 18.11 -3.98 3.90
N LEU A 100 17.01 -3.66 3.23
CA LEU A 100 15.92 -2.85 3.79
C LEU A 100 15.24 -3.52 4.97
N ARG A 101 14.86 -4.80 4.84
CA ARG A 101 14.24 -5.59 5.92
C ARG A 101 15.16 -5.72 7.13
N LEU A 102 16.45 -5.99 6.89
CA LEU A 102 17.45 -6.09 7.95
C LEU A 102 17.64 -4.74 8.66
N THR A 103 17.70 -3.64 7.91
CA THR A 103 17.83 -2.29 8.47
C THR A 103 16.65 -1.96 9.37
N ASN A 104 15.42 -2.19 8.90
CA ASN A 104 14.21 -1.96 9.70
C ASN A 104 14.20 -2.82 10.97
N LYS A 105 14.56 -4.11 10.86
CA LYS A 105 14.56 -5.04 11.99
C LYS A 105 15.64 -4.72 13.04
N LEU A 106 16.84 -4.32 12.62
CA LEU A 106 17.97 -4.11 13.54
C LEU A 106 18.02 -2.72 14.13
N VAL A 107 17.74 -1.70 13.34
CA VAL A 107 17.96 -0.28 13.72
C VAL A 107 16.64 0.44 14.00
N GLY A 108 15.55 -0.04 13.41
CA GLY A 108 14.25 0.62 13.50
C GLY A 108 14.12 1.81 12.55
N PRO A 109 12.89 2.25 12.28
CA PRO A 109 12.58 3.25 11.28
C PRO A 109 13.04 4.67 11.64
N LEU A 110 12.98 5.05 12.93
CA LEU A 110 13.41 6.38 13.37
C LEU A 110 14.93 6.54 13.25
N SER A 111 15.67 5.57 13.78
CA SER A 111 17.14 5.60 13.75
C SER A 111 17.70 5.39 12.34
N ALA A 112 17.00 4.65 11.47
CA ALA A 112 17.35 4.50 10.06
C ALA A 112 16.99 5.74 9.21
N GLN A 113 16.27 6.71 9.78
CA GLN A 113 15.80 7.92 9.10
C GLN A 113 14.97 7.63 7.83
N PHE A 114 14.13 6.59 7.86
CA PHE A 114 13.25 6.28 6.73
C PHE A 114 12.30 7.44 6.38
N GLY A 115 11.97 8.27 7.37
CA GLY A 115 11.23 9.53 7.17
C GLY A 115 11.86 10.47 6.13
N ASN A 116 13.18 10.46 6.02
CA ASN A 116 13.93 11.27 5.05
C ASN A 116 14.26 10.48 3.78
N ALA A 117 14.59 9.19 3.93
CA ALA A 117 14.92 8.32 2.80
C ALA A 117 13.73 8.08 1.85
N PHE A 118 12.52 7.93 2.41
CA PHE A 118 11.30 7.60 1.66
C PHE A 118 10.38 8.80 1.46
N ALA A 119 10.97 9.99 1.33
CA ALA A 119 10.25 11.23 1.07
C ALA A 119 9.98 11.40 -0.42
N PHE A 120 8.70 11.59 -0.80
CA PHE A 120 8.32 11.89 -2.19
C PHE A 120 8.63 13.36 -2.52
N THR A 121 9.47 13.59 -3.53
CA THR A 121 10.07 14.92 -3.79
C THR A 121 9.51 15.63 -5.03
N ARG A 122 8.64 14.97 -5.82
CA ARG A 122 8.13 15.48 -7.11
C ARG A 122 7.56 16.90 -7.04
N PHE A 123 6.84 17.23 -5.98
CA PHE A 123 6.24 18.57 -5.78
C PHE A 123 6.99 19.45 -4.78
N ALA A 124 7.97 18.89 -4.04
CA ALA A 124 8.80 19.64 -3.10
C ALA A 124 9.78 20.56 -3.84
N SER A 125 10.34 20.09 -4.96
CA SER A 125 11.27 20.88 -5.81
C SER A 125 10.58 22.06 -6.49
N SER A 126 9.31 21.90 -6.91
CA SER A 126 8.55 22.96 -7.58
C SER A 126 8.15 24.11 -6.64
N ARG A 127 8.01 23.88 -5.33
CA ARG A 127 7.66 24.92 -4.35
C ARG A 127 8.86 25.71 -3.83
N HIS A 128 10.09 25.26 -4.11
CA HIS A 128 11.33 26.00 -3.82
C HIS A 128 11.90 26.72 -5.05
N GLY A 129 11.06 26.98 -6.06
CA GLY A 129 11.42 27.81 -7.20
C GLY A 129 11.38 29.30 -6.86
N GLY A 130 12.51 29.85 -6.39
CA GLY A 130 12.69 31.31 -6.41
C GLY A 130 13.59 31.98 -5.38
N SER A 131 14.54 31.31 -4.72
CA SER A 131 15.64 32.05 -4.08
C SER A 131 16.70 32.39 -5.14
N ARG A 132 16.40 33.42 -5.94
CA ARG A 132 17.40 34.09 -6.77
C ARG A 132 18.54 34.50 -5.85
N HIS A 133 19.74 33.98 -6.15
CA HIS A 133 21.00 34.46 -5.62
C HIS A 133 21.01 36.00 -5.61
N LYS A 134 20.84 36.57 -4.41
CA LYS A 134 21.26 37.94 -4.13
C LYS A 134 22.67 37.80 -3.58
N ASN A 135 23.64 38.01 -4.47
CA ASN A 135 25.03 38.15 -4.12
C ASN A 135 25.13 39.36 -3.17
N ASP A 136 25.32 39.11 -1.88
CA ASP A 136 25.75 40.13 -0.94
C ASP A 136 26.72 39.49 0.06
N GLY A 137 27.95 39.97 0.02
CA GLY A 137 29.03 39.46 0.85
C GLY A 137 28.80 39.82 2.30
N SER A 138 28.62 38.82 3.15
CA SER A 138 28.82 38.95 4.59
C SER A 138 29.16 37.60 5.17
N GLY A 139 30.39 37.48 5.69
CA GLY A 139 30.87 36.30 6.39
C GLY A 139 30.08 36.11 7.69
N GLY A 140 29.34 35.00 7.77
CA GLY A 140 28.69 34.53 8.97
C GLY A 140 28.84 33.02 9.06
N ALA A 141 29.65 32.57 10.02
CA ALA A 141 29.79 31.17 10.38
C ALA A 141 28.44 30.61 10.85
N GLY A 142 27.91 29.60 10.15
CA GLY A 142 26.62 29.01 10.48
C GLY A 142 26.36 27.70 9.74
N ALA A 143 26.48 26.60 10.48
CA ALA A 143 26.10 25.23 10.17
C ALA A 143 26.82 24.53 9.00
N PRO A 144 27.46 23.37 9.22
CA PRO A 144 27.89 22.53 8.10
C PRO A 144 26.62 22.08 7.39
N ARG A 145 26.37 22.62 6.19
CA ARG A 145 25.48 21.97 5.23
C ARG A 145 25.97 20.53 5.13
N LEU A 146 25.09 19.59 5.45
CA LEU A 146 25.31 18.18 5.26
C LEU A 146 25.38 17.90 3.75
N ASP A 147 26.49 18.26 3.12
CA ASP A 147 26.91 17.75 1.82
C ASP A 147 27.30 16.28 2.01
N SER A 148 26.30 15.46 2.31
CA SER A 148 26.39 14.01 2.15
C SER A 148 26.36 13.76 0.65
N CYS A 149 27.54 13.50 0.07
CA CYS A 149 27.81 13.09 -1.31
C CYS A 149 26.53 12.60 -2.02
N LEU A 150 25.92 13.50 -2.80
CA LEU A 150 24.80 13.18 -3.67
C LEU A 150 25.26 12.08 -4.61
N ILE A 151 24.63 10.90 -4.56
CA ILE A 151 24.81 9.87 -5.58
C ILE A 151 24.35 10.47 -6.91
N ASN A 152 25.28 10.81 -7.80
CA ASN A 152 24.95 11.46 -9.06
C ASN A 152 24.51 10.42 -10.08
N MET A 153 23.35 9.81 -9.83
CA MET A 153 22.78 8.76 -10.67
C MET A 153 21.35 9.09 -11.03
N ASP A 154 20.97 8.83 -12.29
CA ASP A 154 19.61 9.04 -12.75
C ASP A 154 18.58 8.25 -11.91
N ILE A 155 18.87 7.00 -11.55
CA ILE A 155 17.99 6.18 -10.69
C ILE A 155 17.87 6.76 -9.26
N ALA A 156 18.86 7.50 -8.77
CA ALA A 156 18.79 8.18 -7.47
C ALA A 156 17.96 9.48 -7.53
N HIS A 157 17.87 10.11 -8.70
CA HIS A 157 17.15 11.35 -8.92
C HIS A 157 15.89 11.13 -9.80
N ARG A 158 16.00 11.29 -11.12
CA ARG A 158 14.86 11.32 -12.05
C ARG A 158 14.18 9.96 -12.26
N GLY A 159 14.95 8.88 -12.15
CA GLY A 159 14.53 7.49 -12.24
C GLY A 159 13.97 6.92 -10.93
N SER A 160 14.09 7.65 -9.81
CA SER A 160 13.66 7.17 -8.51
C SER A 160 12.13 7.06 -8.40
N ILE A 161 11.64 6.05 -7.69
CA ILE A 161 10.21 5.94 -7.35
C ILE A 161 9.69 7.19 -6.64
N TRP A 162 10.53 7.79 -5.79
CA TRP A 162 10.19 8.96 -4.96
C TRP A 162 10.02 10.25 -5.76
N PHE A 163 10.61 10.33 -6.95
CA PHE A 163 10.47 11.46 -7.87
C PHE A 163 9.44 11.21 -8.96
N ARG A 164 9.35 9.97 -9.46
CA ARG A 164 8.46 9.63 -10.59
C ARG A 164 7.00 9.51 -10.17
N SER A 165 6.73 8.94 -9.02
CA SER A 165 5.38 8.91 -8.48
C SER A 165 4.97 10.29 -7.96
N GLU A 166 3.67 10.59 -8.00
CA GLU A 166 3.16 11.86 -7.48
C GLU A 166 3.23 11.90 -5.97
N ASP A 167 2.84 10.80 -5.32
CA ASP A 167 2.86 10.58 -3.89
C ASP A 167 2.86 9.07 -3.60
N PHE A 168 2.90 8.74 -2.30
CA PHE A 168 2.80 7.35 -1.82
C PHE A 168 1.55 6.64 -2.34
N TRP A 169 0.40 7.32 -2.32
CA TRP A 169 -0.88 6.73 -2.71
C TRP A 169 -0.96 6.45 -4.21
N SER A 170 -0.27 7.21 -5.06
CA SER A 170 -0.08 6.87 -6.47
C SER A 170 0.68 5.55 -6.65
N ALA A 171 1.71 5.30 -5.84
CA ALA A 171 2.44 4.04 -5.86
C ALA A 171 1.60 2.87 -5.35
N VAL A 172 0.82 3.09 -4.28
CA VAL A 172 -0.13 2.09 -3.76
C VAL A 172 -1.20 1.74 -4.80
N GLY A 173 -1.83 2.74 -5.42
CA GLY A 173 -2.87 2.53 -6.42
C GLY A 173 -2.33 1.81 -7.67
N TRP A 174 -1.13 2.17 -8.13
CA TRP A 174 -0.49 1.45 -9.24
C TRP A 174 -0.12 0.01 -8.87
N ALA A 175 0.39 -0.22 -7.65
CA ALA A 175 0.70 -1.57 -7.16
C ALA A 175 -0.55 -2.46 -7.13
N PHE A 176 -1.69 -1.94 -6.68
CA PHE A 176 -2.96 -2.69 -6.66
C PHE A 176 -3.57 -2.85 -8.05
N ASN A 177 -3.43 -1.89 -8.96
CA ASN A 177 -3.75 -2.10 -10.38
C ASN A 177 -2.92 -3.26 -10.96
N CYS A 178 -1.63 -3.37 -10.60
CA CYS A 178 -0.80 -4.51 -10.99
C CYS A 178 -1.29 -5.82 -10.40
N ALA A 179 -1.80 -5.83 -9.16
CA ALA A 179 -2.34 -7.05 -8.53
C ALA A 179 -3.49 -7.68 -9.31
N VAL A 180 -4.28 -6.86 -10.01
CA VAL A 180 -5.42 -7.30 -10.82
C VAL A 180 -4.99 -7.60 -12.25
N LEU A 181 -4.29 -6.67 -12.91
CA LEU A 181 -4.05 -6.74 -14.35
C LEU A 181 -2.70 -7.36 -14.74
N TYR A 182 -1.69 -7.26 -13.87
CA TYR A 182 -0.30 -7.57 -14.21
C TYR A 182 0.38 -8.46 -13.15
N PRO A 183 0.02 -9.75 -13.04
CA PRO A 183 0.52 -10.64 -11.96
C PRO A 183 2.05 -10.77 -11.90
N LYS A 184 2.72 -10.79 -13.06
CA LYS A 184 4.20 -10.82 -13.12
C LYS A 184 4.80 -9.61 -12.41
N ARG A 185 4.21 -8.43 -12.65
CA ARG A 185 4.67 -7.16 -12.09
C ARG A 185 4.24 -7.00 -10.64
N TRP A 186 3.06 -7.52 -10.28
CA TRP A 186 2.57 -7.61 -8.91
C TRP A 186 3.57 -8.28 -7.98
N SER A 187 4.25 -9.35 -8.40
CA SER A 187 5.25 -10.04 -7.55
C SER A 187 6.32 -9.11 -6.97
N ARG A 188 6.72 -8.06 -7.70
CA ARG A 188 7.72 -7.06 -7.28
C ARG A 188 7.10 -5.95 -6.44
N TRP A 189 5.94 -5.44 -6.85
CA TRP A 189 5.20 -4.44 -6.09
C TRP A 189 4.69 -4.96 -4.75
N ARG A 190 4.32 -6.24 -4.68
CA ARG A 190 3.87 -6.91 -3.46
C ARG A 190 4.95 -6.85 -2.39
N VAL A 191 6.16 -7.30 -2.70
CA VAL A 191 7.26 -7.34 -1.70
C VAL A 191 7.72 -5.94 -1.28
N TRP A 192 7.63 -4.96 -2.19
CA TRP A 192 7.88 -3.56 -1.86
C TRP A 192 6.79 -3.00 -0.95
N LEU A 193 5.51 -3.22 -1.27
CA LEU A 193 4.38 -2.72 -0.49
C LEU A 193 4.29 -3.39 0.88
N GLU A 194 4.58 -4.69 0.97
CA GLU A 194 4.76 -5.41 2.24
C GLU A 194 5.80 -4.72 3.13
N PHE A 195 6.99 -4.46 2.59
CA PHE A 195 8.05 -3.77 3.32
C PHE A 195 7.63 -2.35 3.74
N MET A 196 6.97 -1.59 2.86
CA MET A 196 6.47 -0.27 3.20
C MET A 196 5.44 -0.33 4.33
N CYS A 197 4.52 -1.30 4.33
CA CYS A 197 3.58 -1.48 5.43
C CYS A 197 4.31 -1.83 6.74
N ASP A 198 5.33 -2.70 6.70
CA ASP A 198 6.14 -3.04 7.88
C ASP A 198 6.79 -1.78 8.47
N VAL A 199 7.39 -0.93 7.62
CA VAL A 199 8.02 0.34 8.05
C VAL A 199 7.00 1.32 8.63
N LEU A 200 5.81 1.44 8.02
CA LEU A 200 4.76 2.33 8.50
C LEU A 200 4.23 1.89 9.87
N GLU A 201 4.03 0.58 10.06
CA GLU A 201 3.56 0.00 11.32
C GLU A 201 4.63 0.12 12.42
N ASP A 202 5.90 -0.17 12.10
CA ASP A 202 7.00 -0.04 13.04
C ASP A 202 7.27 1.43 13.44
N ASP A 203 7.18 2.39 12.50
CA ASP A 203 7.39 3.83 12.78
C ASP A 203 6.30 4.37 13.69
N TRP A 204 5.05 3.98 13.41
CA TRP A 204 3.92 4.35 14.26
C TRP A 204 4.05 3.74 15.67
N ALA A 205 4.36 2.45 15.77
CA ALA A 205 4.49 1.76 17.05
C ALA A 205 5.68 2.26 17.88
N GLU A 206 6.79 2.63 17.25
CA GLU A 206 7.96 3.21 17.95
C GLU A 206 7.61 4.59 18.54
N ARG A 207 6.83 5.39 17.82
CA ARG A 207 6.38 6.72 18.28
C ARG A 207 5.37 6.63 19.41
N GLU A 208 4.39 5.71 19.35
CA GLU A 208 3.48 5.45 20.47
C GLU A 208 4.26 5.05 21.74
N LYS A 209 5.21 4.10 21.62
CA LYS A 209 6.05 3.70 22.75
C LYS A 209 6.89 4.84 23.31
N SER A 210 7.37 5.73 22.44
CA SER A 210 8.12 6.92 22.86
C SER A 210 7.24 7.87 23.67
N ILE A 211 5.97 8.02 23.29
CA ILE A 211 4.98 8.81 24.03
C ILE A 211 4.71 8.16 25.39
N ASP A 212 4.41 6.86 25.42
CA ASP A 212 4.14 6.10 26.65
C ASP A 212 5.31 6.17 27.65
N SER A 213 6.55 6.11 27.14
CA SER A 213 7.77 6.17 27.96
C SER A 213 8.12 7.59 28.44
N SER A 214 7.61 8.62 27.75
CA SER A 214 7.92 10.04 28.04
C SER A 214 6.87 10.74 28.90
N GLY A 215 5.87 10.01 29.39
CA GLY A 215 4.85 10.52 30.31
C GLY A 215 5.48 11.19 31.54
N ASN A 216 5.35 12.52 31.61
CA ASN A 216 5.75 13.45 32.69
C ASN A 216 7.09 14.20 32.57
N GLY A 217 7.65 14.41 31.37
CA GLY A 217 8.74 15.37 31.16
C GLY A 217 8.26 16.78 30.78
N VAL A 218 8.71 17.82 31.50
CA VAL A 218 8.53 19.23 31.07
C VAL A 218 9.52 19.52 29.93
N GLY A 219 9.01 19.67 28.69
CA GLY A 219 9.82 20.05 27.52
C GLY A 219 9.78 19.06 26.34
N THR A 220 9.08 17.94 26.45
CA THR A 220 8.84 17.01 25.33
C THR A 220 7.79 17.59 24.37
N PRO A 221 7.95 17.43 23.03
CA PRO A 221 6.90 17.80 22.07
C PRO A 221 5.58 17.13 22.46
N SER A 222 4.45 17.78 22.14
CA SER A 222 3.14 17.19 22.44
C SER A 222 3.05 15.78 21.85
N SER A 223 2.28 14.89 22.49
CA SER A 223 2.00 13.53 21.99
C SER A 223 1.64 13.57 20.51
N ASP A 224 0.81 14.54 20.15
CA ASP A 224 0.26 14.72 18.82
C ASP A 224 1.35 15.15 17.84
N ASP A 225 2.28 16.03 18.25
CA ASP A 225 3.40 16.47 17.39
C ASP A 225 4.34 15.30 17.03
N THR A 226 4.57 14.39 17.96
CA THR A 226 5.38 13.18 17.72
C THR A 226 4.72 12.26 16.70
N LEU A 227 3.39 12.11 16.77
CA LEU A 227 2.60 11.32 15.82
C LEU A 227 2.44 12.01 14.46
N ARG A 228 2.33 13.35 14.41
CA ARG A 228 2.34 14.14 13.16
C ARG A 228 3.64 13.97 12.37
N GLN A 229 4.74 13.65 13.05
CA GLN A 229 6.02 13.38 12.39
C GLN A 229 6.12 11.96 11.80
N SER A 230 5.13 11.09 12.06
CA SER A 230 5.10 9.73 11.52
C SER A 230 5.09 9.71 10.00
N LEU A 231 5.67 8.64 9.43
CA LEU A 231 5.78 8.47 8.00
C LEU A 231 4.40 8.37 7.35
N ILE A 232 3.46 7.64 7.99
CA ILE A 232 2.09 7.54 7.50
C ILE A 232 1.39 8.90 7.47
N PHE A 233 1.53 9.70 8.53
CA PHE A 233 0.88 11.00 8.58
C PHE A 233 1.45 11.94 7.51
N LYS A 234 2.78 11.92 7.30
CA LYS A 234 3.42 12.66 6.19
C LYS A 234 2.85 12.24 4.83
N TYR A 235 2.56 10.96 4.60
CA TYR A 235 1.92 10.49 3.37
C TYR A 235 0.45 10.89 3.25
N ILE A 236 -0.29 10.95 4.36
CA ILE A 236 -1.66 11.47 4.38
C ILE A 236 -1.66 12.96 4.05
N SER A 237 -0.89 13.77 4.78
CA SER A 237 -0.81 15.22 4.59
C SER A 237 -0.22 15.61 3.22
N GLY A 238 0.72 14.82 2.72
CA GLY A 238 1.39 14.99 1.43
C GLY A 238 0.60 14.50 0.21
N THR A 239 -0.62 13.98 0.40
CA THR A 239 -1.45 13.46 -0.70
C THR A 239 -1.70 14.54 -1.76
N SER A 240 -1.45 14.20 -3.03
CA SER A 240 -1.70 15.09 -4.16
C SER A 240 -3.20 15.30 -4.39
N GLY A 241 -3.60 16.55 -4.69
CA GLY A 241 -4.99 16.95 -4.92
C GLY A 241 -5.53 17.90 -3.83
N VAL A 242 -6.23 18.96 -4.26
CA VAL A 242 -6.73 20.01 -3.35
C VAL A 242 -8.07 19.64 -2.70
N SER A 243 -8.90 18.85 -3.39
CA SER A 243 -10.22 18.42 -2.92
C SER A 243 -10.34 16.89 -2.92
N GLY A 244 -10.92 16.32 -1.85
CA GLY A 244 -11.16 14.88 -1.74
C GLY A 244 -9.93 14.01 -1.47
N ARG A 245 -8.88 14.56 -0.83
CA ARG A 245 -7.63 13.84 -0.47
C ARG A 245 -7.89 12.49 0.19
N HIS A 246 -8.73 12.48 1.22
CA HIS A 246 -9.08 11.25 1.94
C HIS A 246 -9.77 10.20 1.08
N ARG A 247 -10.68 10.63 0.19
CA ARG A 247 -11.34 9.72 -0.75
C ARG A 247 -10.36 9.18 -1.80
N ARG A 248 -9.36 9.96 -2.22
CA ARG A 248 -8.29 9.50 -3.11
C ARG A 248 -7.41 8.43 -2.46
N ILE A 249 -7.09 8.58 -1.18
CA ILE A 249 -6.37 7.55 -0.39
C ILE A 249 -7.13 6.23 -0.44
N VAL A 250 -8.44 6.27 -0.13
CA VAL A 250 -9.26 5.06 -0.16
C VAL A 250 -9.40 4.50 -1.58
N ARG A 251 -9.56 5.33 -2.61
CA ARG A 251 -9.51 4.88 -4.02
C ARG A 251 -8.21 4.19 -4.39
N ALA A 252 -7.07 4.64 -3.87
CA ALA A 252 -5.79 3.99 -4.10
C ALA A 252 -5.75 2.59 -3.48
N ILE A 253 -6.26 2.43 -2.26
CA ILE A 253 -6.36 1.12 -1.58
C ILE A 253 -7.29 0.18 -2.35
N PHE A 254 -8.42 0.69 -2.86
CA PHE A 254 -9.42 -0.10 -3.60
C PHE A 254 -9.23 -0.07 -5.11
N ALA A 255 -8.02 0.25 -5.60
CA ALA A 255 -7.74 0.22 -7.03
C ALA A 255 -7.95 -1.20 -7.57
N ASP A 256 -8.76 -1.28 -8.62
CA ASP A 256 -9.36 -2.49 -9.19
C ASP A 256 -8.92 -2.73 -10.64
N GLY A 257 -8.01 -1.91 -11.17
CA GLY A 257 -7.58 -1.99 -12.57
C GLY A 257 -8.60 -1.43 -13.58
N ASN A 258 -9.73 -0.87 -13.15
CA ASN A 258 -10.66 -0.24 -14.08
C ASN A 258 -10.04 1.00 -14.74
N GLN A 259 -10.60 1.43 -15.88
CA GLN A 259 -10.08 2.57 -16.65
C GLN A 259 -9.97 3.85 -15.81
N ALA A 260 -10.91 4.08 -14.88
CA ALA A 260 -10.84 5.21 -13.94
C ALA A 260 -9.62 5.09 -13.02
N SER A 261 -9.39 3.92 -12.44
CA SER A 261 -8.26 3.59 -11.56
C SER A 261 -6.92 3.66 -12.30
N LEU A 262 -6.85 3.25 -13.57
CA LEU A 262 -5.66 3.37 -14.41
C LEU A 262 -5.34 4.81 -14.80
N ASN A 263 -6.36 5.63 -15.03
CA ASN A 263 -6.20 7.04 -15.36
C ASN A 263 -5.73 7.85 -14.15
N GLU A 264 -6.20 7.52 -12.94
CA GLU A 264 -5.80 8.17 -11.70
C GLU A 264 -4.42 7.67 -11.21
N PHE A 265 -4.19 6.35 -11.24
CA PHE A 265 -2.97 5.71 -10.76
C PHE A 265 -2.19 5.11 -11.93
N LYS A 266 -1.44 5.97 -12.61
CA LYS A 266 -0.68 5.64 -13.82
C LYS A 266 0.60 4.86 -13.51
N MET A 267 1.14 4.22 -14.54
CA MET A 267 2.44 3.56 -14.50
C MET A 267 3.51 4.52 -13.98
N ILE A 268 4.32 4.04 -13.03
CA ILE A 268 5.39 4.84 -12.43
C ILE A 268 6.60 4.86 -13.34
N PHE A 269 7.00 3.68 -13.86
CA PHE A 269 8.14 3.54 -14.73
C PHE A 269 7.73 3.51 -16.21
N ARG A 270 8.57 4.09 -17.08
CA ARG A 270 8.37 4.01 -18.53
C ARG A 270 8.66 2.57 -18.95
N ASN A 271 7.86 2.03 -19.86
CA ASN A 271 8.01 0.66 -20.37
C ASN A 271 8.01 -0.43 -19.28
N GLU A 272 7.37 -0.15 -18.13
CA GLU A 272 7.30 -1.08 -16.99
C GLU A 272 6.66 -2.42 -17.35
N LEU A 273 5.71 -2.38 -18.29
CA LEU A 273 4.95 -3.53 -18.77
C LEU A 273 5.58 -4.18 -20.01
N LYS A 274 6.67 -3.61 -20.57
CA LYS A 274 7.35 -4.21 -21.71
C LYS A 274 8.05 -5.49 -21.23
N GLU A 275 7.75 -6.61 -21.86
CA GLU A 275 8.52 -7.83 -21.64
C GLU A 275 9.90 -7.71 -22.30
N PRO A 276 10.96 -8.29 -21.73
CA PRO A 276 12.25 -8.34 -22.40
C PRO A 276 12.05 -9.02 -23.75
N GLU A 277 12.54 -8.39 -24.81
CA GLU A 277 12.52 -9.02 -26.12
C GLU A 277 13.26 -10.35 -25.97
N LYS A 278 12.56 -11.47 -26.21
CA LYS A 278 13.23 -12.76 -26.30
C LYS A 278 14.33 -12.57 -27.31
N ASP A 279 15.58 -12.78 -26.90
CA ASP A 279 16.70 -12.86 -27.82
C ASP A 279 16.22 -13.72 -28.98
N LYS A 280 16.01 -13.10 -30.14
CA LYS A 280 15.81 -13.85 -31.36
C LYS A 280 17.12 -14.59 -31.51
N ASP A 281 17.12 -15.86 -31.11
CA ASP A 281 18.21 -16.81 -31.29
C ASP A 281 18.97 -16.41 -32.54
N HIS A 282 20.17 -15.88 -32.32
CA HIS A 282 21.15 -15.51 -33.33
C HIS A 282 20.62 -15.59 -34.76
N LEU A 283 19.85 -14.59 -35.22
CA LEU A 283 19.64 -14.40 -36.64
C LEU A 283 20.97 -13.91 -37.20
N LYS A 284 21.83 -14.90 -37.45
CA LYS A 284 23.09 -14.88 -38.17
C LYS A 284 23.87 -13.60 -37.89
N ARG A 285 24.80 -13.69 -36.94
CA ARG A 285 26.08 -12.97 -37.08
C ARG A 285 26.47 -13.14 -38.54
N ARG A 286 26.40 -12.06 -39.31
CA ARG A 286 26.95 -12.04 -40.65
C ARG A 286 28.44 -12.24 -40.39
N GLU A 287 28.93 -13.45 -40.58
CA GLU A 287 30.36 -13.69 -40.77
C GLU A 287 30.71 -12.87 -42.01
N THR A 288 31.11 -11.63 -41.79
CA THR A 288 31.74 -10.83 -42.80
C THR A 288 33.06 -11.54 -43.10
N ASP A 289 33.22 -12.04 -44.32
CA ASP A 289 34.43 -12.77 -44.74
C ASP A 289 35.68 -11.99 -44.34
N VAL A 290 36.43 -12.55 -43.40
CA VAL A 290 37.69 -11.98 -42.93
C VAL A 290 38.75 -12.39 -43.96
N ASN A 291 39.11 -11.49 -44.86
CA ASN A 291 40.14 -11.75 -45.86
C ASN A 291 41.47 -11.12 -45.43
N VAL A 292 42.31 -11.93 -44.76
CA VAL A 292 43.60 -11.51 -44.18
C VAL A 292 44.60 -11.10 -45.26
N ASP A 293 44.51 -11.68 -46.46
CA ASP A 293 45.44 -11.42 -47.56
C ASP A 293 45.19 -10.06 -48.24
N GLU A 294 43.97 -9.52 -48.14
CA GLU A 294 43.60 -8.19 -48.67
C GLU A 294 43.61 -7.08 -47.61
N GLY A 295 44.02 -7.39 -46.38
CA GLY A 295 44.11 -6.41 -45.29
C GLY A 295 42.76 -5.97 -44.72
N ILE A 296 41.69 -6.73 -44.95
CA ILE A 296 40.36 -6.47 -44.38
C ILE A 296 40.25 -7.24 -43.06
N PHE A 297 40.66 -6.58 -41.98
CA PHE A 297 40.47 -7.08 -40.62
C PHE A 297 39.06 -6.77 -40.15
N GLY A 298 38.37 -7.77 -39.57
CA GLY A 298 37.04 -7.57 -39.00
C GLY A 298 37.07 -6.47 -37.94
N ASP A 299 36.28 -5.41 -38.14
CA ASP A 299 36.16 -4.31 -37.20
C ASP A 299 35.37 -4.77 -35.97
N TYR A 300 36.09 -5.12 -34.90
CA TYR A 300 35.51 -5.55 -33.63
C TYR A 300 35.08 -4.37 -32.73
N LEU A 301 35.25 -3.11 -33.16
CA LEU A 301 35.02 -1.93 -32.32
C LEU A 301 33.84 -1.05 -32.78
N ALA A 302 33.30 -1.24 -33.98
CA ALA A 302 32.20 -0.41 -34.51
C ALA A 302 30.78 -0.88 -34.12
N ARG A 303 30.61 -1.43 -32.92
CA ARG A 303 29.30 -1.44 -32.25
C ARG A 303 29.47 -0.71 -30.94
N ASP A 304 29.28 0.60 -30.99
CA ASP A 304 28.96 1.38 -29.80
C ASP A 304 27.85 0.65 -29.05
N GLU A 305 28.15 0.19 -27.85
CA GLU A 305 27.21 -0.44 -26.92
C GLU A 305 26.26 0.61 -26.33
N ASP A 306 25.67 1.49 -27.15
CA ASP A 306 24.91 2.66 -26.69
C ASP A 306 23.59 2.90 -27.47
N ASP A 307 22.98 1.85 -28.04
CA ASP A 307 21.60 1.95 -28.57
C ASP A 307 20.58 1.33 -27.60
N VAL A 308 20.57 1.81 -26.36
CA VAL A 308 19.31 2.01 -25.65
C VAL A 308 18.93 3.45 -25.90
N ASP A 309 17.86 3.68 -26.67
CA ASP A 309 17.31 5.01 -26.96
C ASP A 309 17.02 5.81 -25.66
N GLU A 310 18.04 6.48 -25.14
CA GLU A 310 17.99 7.55 -24.13
C GLU A 310 18.46 8.88 -24.72
N ALA A 311 18.46 9.02 -26.04
CA ALA A 311 18.74 10.29 -26.74
C ALA A 311 17.44 10.93 -27.26
N ASN A 312 16.63 11.53 -26.37
CA ASN A 312 15.73 12.60 -26.79
C ASN A 312 15.28 13.56 -25.66
N ASP A 313 16.24 14.02 -24.85
CA ASP A 313 16.04 15.17 -23.95
C ASP A 313 17.00 16.32 -24.36
N ALA A 314 17.09 16.59 -25.66
CA ALA A 314 17.75 17.79 -26.17
C ALA A 314 16.82 19.00 -26.01
N ILE A 315 17.14 19.82 -25.02
CA ILE A 315 16.65 21.18 -24.84
C ILE A 315 16.95 21.98 -26.11
N TYR A 316 15.92 22.48 -26.79
CA TYR A 316 16.07 23.51 -27.82
C TYR A 316 16.55 24.82 -27.16
N THR A 317 17.86 25.05 -27.14
CA THR A 317 18.43 26.40 -27.13
C THR A 317 18.82 26.75 -28.55
N GLY A 318 17.94 27.47 -29.24
CA GLY A 318 18.19 28.04 -30.55
C GLY A 318 17.28 29.24 -30.74
N ASP A 319 17.88 30.43 -30.64
CA ASP A 319 17.27 31.72 -30.96
C ASP A 319 16.60 31.69 -32.34
N ALA A 320 15.29 31.85 -32.38
CA ALA A 320 14.58 32.41 -33.53
C ALA A 320 13.22 32.94 -33.08
N ARG A 321 13.07 34.27 -33.08
CA ARG A 321 11.78 34.96 -32.92
C ARG A 321 10.80 34.50 -34.01
N PRO A 322 9.52 34.33 -33.66
CA PRO A 322 8.45 34.73 -34.56
C PRO A 322 7.50 35.75 -33.94
N SER A 323 7.01 36.58 -34.84
CA SER A 323 6.16 37.75 -34.64
C SER A 323 4.84 37.45 -33.93
N ARG A 324 4.45 38.39 -33.08
CA ARG A 324 3.16 38.55 -32.41
C ARG A 324 2.00 38.63 -33.42
N PRO A 325 0.85 37.99 -33.15
CA PRO A 325 -0.43 38.63 -33.45
C PRO A 325 -1.38 38.75 -32.25
N LYS A 326 -1.94 39.96 -32.23
CA LYS A 326 -3.07 40.56 -31.51
C LYS A 326 -4.02 39.68 -30.69
N ARG A 327 -4.16 40.14 -29.44
CA ARG A 327 -5.27 39.98 -28.49
C ARG A 327 -6.63 40.26 -29.16
N SER A 328 -7.60 39.37 -28.96
CA SER A 328 -9.04 39.64 -29.16
C SER A 328 -9.81 39.23 -27.90
N ARG A 329 -10.95 39.89 -27.72
CA ARG A 329 -11.68 40.18 -26.47
C ARG A 329 -12.41 39.00 -25.83
N THR A 330 -12.63 39.17 -24.52
CA THR A 330 -13.61 38.54 -23.64
C THR A 330 -15.03 38.51 -24.19
N THR A 331 -15.71 37.37 -24.00
CA THR A 331 -17.17 37.26 -23.77
C THR A 331 -17.48 36.10 -22.81
N ALA A 332 -18.46 36.33 -21.94
CA ALA A 332 -18.94 35.46 -20.86
C ALA A 332 -20.10 34.52 -21.36
N PRO A 333 -20.65 33.61 -20.53
CA PRO A 333 -21.09 32.25 -20.92
C PRO A 333 -22.61 32.07 -21.15
N ALA A 334 -22.99 31.00 -21.87
CA ALA A 334 -24.32 30.34 -21.85
C ALA A 334 -24.25 28.90 -22.46
N PRO A 335 -25.27 28.03 -22.38
CA PRO A 335 -25.20 26.74 -21.68
C PRO A 335 -25.25 25.47 -22.57
N PHE A 336 -24.82 24.35 -21.97
CA PHE A 336 -25.10 22.93 -22.25
C PHE A 336 -25.55 22.50 -23.68
N SER A 337 -24.78 21.59 -24.30
CA SER A 337 -25.34 20.31 -24.76
C SER A 337 -24.26 19.25 -25.00
N ARG A 338 -24.58 18.00 -24.65
CA ARG A 338 -23.74 16.80 -24.73
C ARG A 338 -23.53 16.41 -26.20
N SER A 339 -22.30 16.11 -26.59
CA SER A 339 -21.98 15.26 -27.74
C SER A 339 -20.65 14.56 -27.47
N ALA A 340 -20.65 13.24 -27.62
CA ALA A 340 -19.53 12.36 -27.39
C ALA A 340 -18.48 12.55 -28.50
N GLU A 341 -17.33 13.11 -28.15
CA GLU A 341 -16.15 13.11 -29.01
C GLU A 341 -15.14 12.10 -28.48
N ASN A 342 -14.76 11.19 -29.38
CA ASN A 342 -13.71 10.22 -29.23
C ASN A 342 -12.39 10.91 -28.83
N LEU A 343 -11.94 10.67 -27.60
CA LEU A 343 -10.58 11.00 -27.21
C LEU A 343 -9.67 9.86 -27.66
N ASP A 344 -8.82 10.15 -28.65
CA ASP A 344 -7.84 9.23 -29.20
C ASP A 344 -6.89 8.68 -28.12
N MET A 345 -6.76 7.36 -28.15
CA MET A 345 -6.13 6.53 -27.11
C MET A 345 -4.63 6.34 -27.37
N HIS A 346 -3.81 6.50 -26.33
CA HIS A 346 -2.36 6.27 -26.41
C HIS A 346 -2.06 4.75 -26.59
N PRO A 347 -1.18 4.36 -27.54
CA PRO A 347 -0.98 2.95 -27.92
C PRO A 347 -0.46 2.05 -26.79
N SER A 348 0.09 2.61 -25.71
CA SER A 348 0.53 1.87 -24.52
C SER A 348 -0.60 1.19 -23.73
N TYR A 349 -1.86 1.54 -23.99
CA TYR A 349 -3.03 0.97 -23.30
C TYR A 349 -3.80 -0.02 -24.17
N LYS A 350 -3.39 -0.23 -25.43
CA LYS A 350 -3.95 -1.29 -26.29
C LYS A 350 -3.17 -2.59 -26.06
N SER A 351 -3.38 -3.22 -24.91
CA SER A 351 -2.96 -4.62 -24.72
C SER A 351 -4.10 -5.53 -25.13
N SER A 352 -3.89 -6.21 -26.24
CA SER A 352 -4.74 -7.24 -26.83
C SER A 352 -5.02 -8.38 -25.82
N GLY A 353 -6.30 -8.76 -25.71
CA GLY A 353 -6.79 -10.08 -25.31
C GLY A 353 -6.06 -10.76 -24.14
N ILE A 354 -6.41 -10.40 -22.90
CA ILE A 354 -6.14 -11.23 -21.72
C ILE A 354 -7.48 -11.69 -21.17
N THR A 355 -7.96 -12.81 -21.70
CA THR A 355 -9.04 -13.61 -21.11
C THR A 355 -8.42 -14.49 -20.03
N TYR A 356 -8.66 -14.19 -18.75
CA TYR A 356 -8.38 -15.13 -17.65
C TYR A 356 -9.56 -15.22 -16.68
N SER A 357 -10.20 -16.39 -16.73
CA SER A 357 -10.86 -17.15 -15.65
C SER A 357 -12.09 -16.56 -14.94
N ASP A 358 -13.20 -17.30 -15.06
CA ASP A 358 -14.54 -17.20 -14.45
C ASP A 358 -14.59 -17.25 -12.89
N GLN A 359 -13.66 -16.61 -12.17
CA GLN A 359 -13.77 -16.40 -10.71
C GLN A 359 -13.19 -15.03 -10.32
N GLU A 360 -13.97 -13.98 -10.57
CA GLU A 360 -13.55 -12.57 -10.47
C GLU A 360 -13.42 -12.09 -9.02
N THR A 361 -12.26 -12.31 -8.38
CA THR A 361 -11.83 -11.45 -7.27
C THR A 361 -11.30 -10.14 -7.86
N LEU A 362 -12.18 -9.14 -7.98
CA LEU A 362 -11.90 -7.82 -8.58
C LEU A 362 -10.73 -7.06 -7.92
N LEU A 363 -10.30 -7.48 -6.74
CA LEU A 363 -9.18 -6.88 -6.01
C LEU A 363 -7.87 -7.66 -6.09
N GLY A 364 -7.77 -8.73 -6.88
CA GLY A 364 -6.53 -9.51 -7.04
C GLY A 364 -6.43 -10.70 -6.08
N ASP A 365 -5.21 -11.12 -5.74
CA ASP A 365 -4.93 -12.31 -4.93
C ASP A 365 -5.12 -12.09 -3.41
N VAL A 366 -5.05 -13.17 -2.62
CA VAL A 366 -5.19 -13.12 -1.16
C VAL A 366 -4.17 -12.19 -0.50
N SER A 367 -2.93 -12.15 -1.02
CA SER A 367 -1.89 -11.25 -0.52
C SER A 367 -2.25 -9.78 -0.72
N SER A 368 -2.83 -9.42 -1.86
CA SER A 368 -3.27 -8.06 -2.14
C SER A 368 -4.42 -7.63 -1.19
N ILE A 369 -5.30 -8.56 -0.81
CA ILE A 369 -6.39 -8.29 0.14
C ILE A 369 -5.82 -8.10 1.56
N SER A 370 -4.85 -8.91 1.96
CA SER A 370 -4.12 -8.73 3.23
C SER A 370 -3.47 -7.35 3.33
N LEU A 371 -2.80 -6.90 2.27
CA LEU A 371 -2.16 -5.58 2.23
C LEU A 371 -3.17 -4.42 2.30
N ARG A 372 -4.35 -4.56 1.66
CA ARG A 372 -5.43 -3.58 1.80
C ARG A 372 -5.93 -3.49 3.23
N GLN A 373 -6.11 -4.62 3.90
CA GLN A 373 -6.49 -4.65 5.31
C GLN A 373 -5.45 -4.00 6.22
N ARG A 374 -4.15 -4.25 5.99
CA ARG A 374 -3.06 -3.57 6.73
C ARG A 374 -3.15 -2.06 6.57
N LEU A 375 -3.29 -1.56 5.34
CA LEU A 375 -3.43 -0.12 5.08
C LEU A 375 -4.69 0.46 5.75
N MET A 376 -5.84 -0.22 5.69
CA MET A 376 -7.05 0.19 6.40
C MET A 376 -6.83 0.25 7.92
N GLN A 377 -6.14 -0.75 8.49
CA GLN A 377 -5.82 -0.80 9.92
C GLN A 377 -4.93 0.39 10.31
N ILE A 378 -3.87 0.66 9.54
CA ILE A 378 -2.97 1.80 9.79
C ILE A 378 -3.76 3.11 9.76
N LEU A 379 -4.64 3.32 8.77
CA LEU A 379 -5.49 4.51 8.71
C LEU A 379 -6.46 4.62 9.90
N SER A 380 -7.02 3.50 10.35
CA SER A 380 -7.87 3.47 11.55
C SER A 380 -7.11 3.88 12.80
N ARG A 381 -5.85 3.48 12.94
CA ARG A 381 -5.01 3.89 14.08
C ARG A 381 -4.70 5.37 14.05
N VAL A 382 -4.38 5.91 12.87
CA VAL A 382 -4.15 7.36 12.70
C VAL A 382 -5.41 8.15 13.02
N SER A 383 -6.58 7.71 12.53
CA SER A 383 -7.85 8.37 12.80
C SER A 383 -8.24 8.34 14.29
N ASN A 384 -7.91 7.27 14.99
CA ASN A 384 -8.14 7.17 16.44
C ASN A 384 -7.21 8.09 17.24
N ALA A 385 -5.97 8.26 16.82
CA ALA A 385 -4.98 9.06 17.55
C ALA A 385 -4.98 10.55 17.17
N LEU A 386 -5.30 10.89 15.92
CA LEU A 386 -5.28 12.25 15.38
C LEU A 386 -6.60 12.59 14.64
N PRO A 387 -7.75 12.58 15.34
CA PRO A 387 -9.05 12.82 14.70
C PRO A 387 -9.20 14.24 14.12
N GLU A 388 -8.61 15.25 14.79
CA GLU A 388 -8.68 16.66 14.38
C GLU A 388 -7.86 16.97 13.12
N ASP A 389 -6.71 16.30 12.96
CA ASP A 389 -5.79 16.57 11.84
C ASP A 389 -6.07 15.71 10.59
N TYR A 390 -6.71 14.55 10.77
CA TYR A 390 -7.05 13.62 9.69
C TYR A 390 -8.57 13.54 9.48
N MET A 391 -9.24 12.69 10.26
CA MET A 391 -10.70 12.57 10.30
C MET A 391 -11.08 11.72 11.51
N THR A 392 -12.35 11.81 11.92
CA THR A 392 -12.89 10.94 12.96
C THR A 392 -12.97 9.48 12.50
N VAL A 393 -12.89 8.56 13.47
CA VAL A 393 -12.96 7.13 13.20
C VAL A 393 -14.28 6.76 12.52
N GLU A 394 -15.38 7.37 12.94
CA GLU A 394 -16.69 7.16 12.34
C GLU A 394 -16.72 7.57 10.86
N ASP A 395 -16.17 8.73 10.52
CA ASP A 395 -16.10 9.22 9.14
C ASP A 395 -15.21 8.31 8.28
N LEU A 396 -14.11 7.80 8.82
CA LEU A 396 -13.24 6.85 8.12
C LEU A 396 -13.98 5.57 7.78
N TYR A 397 -14.65 4.94 8.76
CA TYR A 397 -15.38 3.70 8.51
C TYR A 397 -16.59 3.90 7.60
N ARG A 398 -17.24 5.07 7.65
CA ARG A 398 -18.30 5.44 6.70
C ARG A 398 -17.73 5.52 5.29
N LEU A 399 -16.58 6.19 5.12
CA LEU A 399 -15.88 6.28 3.85
C LEU A 399 -15.43 4.91 3.34
N LEU A 400 -14.82 4.06 4.18
CA LEU A 400 -14.46 2.69 3.81
C LEU A 400 -15.70 1.89 3.40
N GLY A 401 -16.80 2.03 4.13
CA GLY A 401 -18.09 1.40 3.80
C GLY A 401 -18.61 1.73 2.40
N GLU A 402 -18.38 2.96 1.91
CA GLU A 402 -18.74 3.36 0.54
C GLU A 402 -17.99 2.56 -0.54
N PHE A 403 -16.76 2.12 -0.25
CA PHE A 403 -15.92 1.35 -1.18
C PHE A 403 -16.05 -0.16 -0.99
N VAL A 404 -16.29 -0.62 0.24
CA VAL A 404 -16.47 -2.04 0.55
C VAL A 404 -17.85 -2.55 0.13
N ARG A 405 -18.91 -1.77 0.36
CA ARG A 405 -20.28 -2.14 0.00
C ARG A 405 -20.46 -2.52 -1.48
N PRO A 406 -19.95 -1.78 -2.49
CA PRO A 406 -20.17 -2.11 -3.90
C PRO A 406 -19.37 -3.33 -4.40
N LEU A 407 -18.50 -3.93 -3.58
CA LEU A 407 -17.72 -5.10 -3.99
C LEU A 407 -18.61 -6.31 -4.31
N SER A 408 -18.10 -7.19 -5.19
CA SER A 408 -18.71 -8.49 -5.47
C SER A 408 -18.74 -9.35 -4.21
N LEU A 409 -19.73 -10.26 -4.10
CA LEU A 409 -19.89 -11.13 -2.91
C LEU A 409 -18.60 -11.89 -2.53
N PRO A 410 -17.87 -12.52 -3.47
CA PRO A 410 -16.63 -13.23 -3.13
C PRO A 410 -15.56 -12.29 -2.55
N THR A 411 -15.39 -11.12 -3.17
CA THR A 411 -14.40 -10.13 -2.73
C THR A 411 -14.79 -9.52 -1.38
N PHE A 412 -16.08 -9.25 -1.18
CA PHE A 412 -16.63 -8.72 0.06
C PHE A 412 -16.41 -9.68 1.23
N GLN A 413 -16.76 -10.97 1.08
CA GLN A 413 -16.53 -11.97 2.12
C GLN A 413 -15.04 -12.13 2.42
N LEU A 414 -14.20 -12.18 1.37
CA LEU A 414 -12.77 -12.37 1.55
C LEU A 414 -12.12 -11.19 2.30
N LEU A 415 -12.60 -9.96 2.06
CA LEU A 415 -12.13 -8.76 2.75
C LEU A 415 -12.64 -8.66 4.18
N VAL A 416 -13.89 -9.03 4.45
CA VAL A 416 -14.53 -8.80 5.75
C VAL A 416 -14.38 -9.99 6.69
N SER A 417 -14.52 -11.22 6.19
CA SER A 417 -14.77 -12.42 7.00
C SER A 417 -13.62 -13.41 7.03
N ASN A 418 -12.54 -13.20 6.26
CA ASN A 418 -11.50 -14.21 6.16
C ASN A 418 -10.65 -14.31 7.44
N PRO A 419 -10.74 -15.42 8.20
CA PRO A 419 -9.97 -15.60 9.43
C PRO A 419 -8.47 -15.80 9.18
N MET A 420 -8.07 -16.20 7.97
CA MET A 420 -6.67 -16.34 7.58
C MET A 420 -5.97 -14.98 7.45
N LEU A 421 -6.75 -13.89 7.37
CA LEU A 421 -6.24 -12.53 7.26
C LEU A 421 -6.38 -11.84 8.62
N THR A 422 -5.35 -11.97 9.45
CA THR A 422 -5.27 -11.38 10.81
C THR A 422 -4.75 -9.94 10.80
N SER A 423 -4.53 -9.35 9.64
CA SER A 423 -3.99 -8.00 9.44
C SER A 423 -4.93 -6.89 9.91
N PHE A 424 -6.22 -7.18 10.06
CA PHE A 424 -7.25 -6.25 10.51
C PHE A 424 -7.64 -6.60 11.95
N ALA A 425 -7.53 -5.63 12.86
CA ALA A 425 -7.81 -5.88 14.27
C ALA A 425 -9.31 -6.16 14.48
N ASP A 426 -9.64 -6.99 15.48
CA ASP A 426 -11.03 -7.43 15.71
C ASP A 426 -11.97 -6.26 16.01
N ASN A 427 -11.50 -5.25 16.76
CA ASN A 427 -12.25 -4.02 17.02
C ASN A 427 -12.52 -3.23 15.73
N ALA A 428 -11.51 -3.08 14.87
CA ALA A 428 -11.64 -2.42 13.57
C ALA A 428 -12.60 -3.16 12.64
N ARG A 429 -12.52 -4.50 12.60
CA ARG A 429 -13.43 -5.38 11.85
C ARG A 429 -14.86 -5.24 12.34
N THR A 430 -15.04 -5.21 13.65
CA THR A 430 -16.32 -5.02 14.32
C THR A 430 -16.96 -3.69 13.92
N THR A 431 -16.21 -2.59 14.00
CA THR A 431 -16.69 -1.26 13.61
C THR A 431 -17.05 -1.20 12.13
N LEU A 432 -16.18 -1.70 11.23
CA LEU A 432 -16.46 -1.75 9.80
C LEU A 432 -17.75 -2.53 9.50
N CYS A 433 -17.91 -3.71 10.10
CA CYS A 433 -19.10 -4.54 9.92
C CYS A 433 -20.36 -3.81 10.35
N MET A 434 -20.34 -3.15 11.52
CA MET A 434 -21.49 -2.39 12.03
C MET A 434 -21.81 -1.16 11.18
N THR A 435 -20.80 -0.44 10.72
CA THR A 435 -21.02 0.72 9.85
C THR A 435 -21.66 0.31 8.53
N ILE A 436 -21.23 -0.80 7.93
CA ILE A 436 -21.86 -1.30 6.70
C ILE A 436 -23.26 -1.83 7.01
N LEU A 437 -23.44 -2.58 8.11
CA LEU A 437 -24.72 -3.15 8.50
C LEU A 437 -25.76 -2.06 8.78
N SER A 438 -25.39 -0.96 9.42
CA SER A 438 -26.29 0.16 9.72
C SER A 438 -26.78 0.89 8.45
N ILE A 439 -26.02 0.80 7.35
CA ILE A 439 -26.43 1.31 6.03
C ILE A 439 -27.39 0.33 5.33
N LEU A 440 -27.22 -0.98 5.57
CA LEU A 440 -28.00 -2.03 4.91
C LEU A 440 -29.33 -2.33 5.62
N LEU A 441 -29.45 -2.12 6.93
CA LEU A 441 -30.66 -2.37 7.70
C LEU A 441 -31.64 -1.18 7.70
N HIS A 442 -32.94 -1.46 7.86
CA HIS A 442 -33.99 -0.44 7.99
C HIS A 442 -34.04 0.21 9.38
N GLN A 443 -33.68 -0.53 10.43
CA GLN A 443 -33.67 -0.06 11.81
C GLN A 443 -32.22 0.11 12.25
N HIS A 444 -31.85 1.34 12.59
CA HIS A 444 -30.53 1.60 13.15
C HIS A 444 -30.48 1.00 14.56
N PRO A 445 -29.46 0.18 14.88
CA PRO A 445 -29.20 -0.16 16.27
C PRO A 445 -28.99 1.15 17.04
N ASN A 446 -29.68 1.32 18.17
CA ASN A 446 -29.66 2.57 18.95
C ASN A 446 -28.23 3.07 19.15
N SER A 447 -27.99 4.33 18.77
CA SER A 447 -26.70 5.03 18.67
C SER A 447 -25.95 5.25 20.01
N GLN A 448 -26.38 4.62 21.10
CA GLN A 448 -25.87 4.91 22.44
C GLN A 448 -24.87 3.90 23.00
N GLN A 449 -24.60 2.79 22.30
CA GLN A 449 -23.62 1.81 22.76
C GLN A 449 -22.38 1.83 21.88
N THR A 450 -21.25 2.21 22.50
CA THR A 450 -19.91 2.26 21.87
C THR A 450 -19.36 0.89 21.48
N TYR A 451 -19.87 -0.19 22.10
CA TYR A 451 -19.38 -1.56 21.90
C TYR A 451 -20.51 -2.53 21.57
N ILE A 452 -20.24 -3.49 20.69
CA ILE A 452 -21.21 -4.54 20.33
C ILE A 452 -21.35 -5.51 21.51
N ASN A 453 -22.58 -5.67 21.95
CA ASN A 453 -22.97 -6.72 22.89
C ASN A 453 -23.90 -7.72 22.19
N GLN A 454 -23.87 -8.98 22.64
CA GLN A 454 -24.74 -10.04 22.15
C GLN A 454 -26.23 -9.63 22.14
N THR A 455 -26.70 -8.96 23.20
CA THR A 455 -28.09 -8.48 23.32
C THR A 455 -28.47 -7.49 22.22
N THR A 456 -27.52 -6.68 21.77
CA THR A 456 -27.74 -5.67 20.74
C THR A 456 -27.85 -6.33 19.37
N LEU A 457 -27.06 -7.37 19.10
CA LEU A 457 -27.19 -8.19 17.90
C LEU A 457 -28.52 -8.93 17.86
N GLU A 458 -28.90 -9.63 18.95
CA GLU A 458 -30.15 -10.41 19.03
C GLU A 458 -31.39 -9.54 18.80
N LYS A 459 -31.41 -8.32 19.33
CA LYS A 459 -32.61 -7.47 19.29
C LYS A 459 -32.69 -6.58 18.06
N TYR A 460 -31.57 -6.08 17.55
CA TYR A 460 -31.55 -5.01 16.56
C TYR A 460 -30.93 -5.40 15.21
N CYS A 461 -30.26 -6.55 15.10
CA CYS A 461 -29.50 -6.91 13.91
C CYS A 461 -29.90 -8.28 13.34
N LEU A 462 -29.79 -9.34 14.14
CA LEU A 462 -29.97 -10.74 13.71
C LEU A 462 -31.34 -11.04 13.08
N PRO A 463 -32.48 -10.58 13.65
CA PRO A 463 -33.81 -10.90 13.14
C PRO A 463 -34.15 -10.21 11.81
N PHE A 464 -33.39 -9.19 11.41
CA PHE A 464 -33.78 -8.31 10.31
C PHE A 464 -33.13 -8.69 8.97
N ALA A 465 -33.87 -8.39 7.91
CA ALA A 465 -33.41 -8.47 6.54
C ALA A 465 -32.83 -7.14 6.05
N ALA A 466 -32.10 -7.17 4.93
CA ALA A 466 -31.63 -5.95 4.28
C ALA A 466 -32.81 -5.04 3.91
N ASN A 467 -32.55 -3.74 3.73
CA ASN A 467 -33.54 -2.76 3.30
C ASN A 467 -34.17 -3.14 1.95
N THR A 468 -33.34 -3.65 1.03
CA THR A 468 -33.73 -4.02 -0.33
C THR A 468 -34.18 -5.48 -0.43
N ASN A 469 -34.94 -5.80 -1.49
CA ASN A 469 -35.31 -7.18 -1.86
C ASN A 469 -34.22 -7.90 -2.67
N ASP A 470 -33.00 -7.34 -2.70
CA ASP A 470 -31.91 -7.90 -3.48
C ASP A 470 -31.23 -9.05 -2.72
N ALA A 471 -31.05 -10.21 -3.37
CA ALA A 471 -30.41 -11.36 -2.74
C ALA A 471 -28.95 -11.08 -2.40
N ILE A 472 -28.26 -10.26 -3.20
CA ILE A 472 -26.86 -9.89 -2.94
C ILE A 472 -26.73 -9.06 -1.66
N GLU A 473 -27.57 -8.05 -1.46
CA GLU A 473 -27.53 -7.22 -0.25
C GLU A 473 -27.93 -8.03 1.00
N ASN A 474 -28.91 -8.93 0.88
CA ASN A 474 -29.28 -9.84 1.98
C ASN A 474 -28.17 -10.86 2.30
N ALA A 475 -27.46 -11.37 1.29
CA ALA A 475 -26.28 -12.21 1.51
C ALA A 475 -25.14 -11.44 2.20
N LYS A 476 -24.89 -10.18 1.82
CA LYS A 476 -23.93 -9.31 2.52
C LYS A 476 -24.31 -9.10 3.99
N VAL A 477 -25.58 -8.84 4.29
CA VAL A 477 -26.07 -8.77 5.67
C VAL A 477 -25.78 -10.06 6.42
N SER A 478 -26.07 -11.22 5.81
CA SER A 478 -25.80 -12.53 6.43
C SER A 478 -24.31 -12.73 6.74
N ILE A 479 -23.43 -12.41 5.79
CA ILE A 479 -21.96 -12.50 5.95
C ILE A 479 -21.46 -11.58 7.07
N LEU A 480 -21.98 -10.35 7.15
CA LEU A 480 -21.65 -9.40 8.22
C LEU A 480 -22.05 -9.93 9.59
N LEU A 481 -23.27 -10.45 9.73
CA LEU A 481 -23.77 -11.02 10.98
C LEU A 481 -22.97 -12.27 11.38
N GLU A 482 -22.66 -13.15 10.43
CA GLU A 482 -21.79 -14.32 10.62
C GLU A 482 -20.41 -13.90 11.15
N THR A 483 -19.80 -12.87 10.55
CA THR A 483 -18.50 -12.34 10.98
C THR A 483 -18.55 -11.77 12.39
N LEU A 484 -19.60 -11.02 12.73
CA LEU A 484 -19.79 -10.46 14.07
C LEU A 484 -19.99 -11.55 15.12
N LEU A 485 -20.75 -12.61 14.80
CA LEU A 485 -20.91 -13.76 15.68
C LEU A 485 -19.58 -14.49 15.92
N LEU A 486 -18.77 -14.68 14.87
CA LEU A 486 -17.44 -15.27 14.99
C LEU A 486 -16.51 -14.42 15.87
N LEU A 487 -16.53 -13.09 15.73
CA LEU A 487 -15.74 -12.17 16.55
C LEU A 487 -16.18 -12.17 18.02
N LEU A 488 -17.48 -12.26 18.29
CA LEU A 488 -17.96 -12.39 19.67
C LEU A 488 -17.58 -13.76 20.26
N ALA A 489 -17.64 -14.82 19.46
CA ALA A 489 -17.24 -16.15 19.88
C ALA A 489 -15.74 -16.25 20.16
N SER A 490 -14.88 -15.65 19.33
CA SER A 490 -13.42 -15.67 19.51
C SER A 490 -12.94 -14.88 20.72
N ASN A 491 -13.74 -13.93 21.21
CA ASN A 491 -13.46 -13.10 22.37
C ASN A 491 -14.21 -13.57 23.64
N ASP A 492 -14.79 -14.78 23.64
CA ASP A 492 -15.57 -15.35 24.75
C ASP A 492 -16.78 -14.50 25.21
N MET A 493 -17.29 -13.63 24.32
CA MET A 493 -18.42 -12.74 24.58
C MET A 493 -19.76 -13.30 24.09
N LEU A 494 -19.79 -14.53 23.57
CA LEU A 494 -20.98 -15.16 23.03
C LEU A 494 -21.46 -16.31 23.93
N GLN A 495 -22.65 -16.16 24.49
CA GLN A 495 -23.30 -17.20 25.29
C GLN A 495 -24.42 -17.86 24.49
N ALA A 496 -24.40 -19.19 24.40
CA ALA A 496 -25.49 -19.93 23.80
C ALA A 496 -26.79 -19.73 24.60
N ARG A 497 -27.75 -19.00 24.02
CA ARG A 497 -29.07 -18.68 24.61
C ARG A 497 -30.19 -19.11 23.65
N PRO A 498 -31.35 -19.54 24.15
CA PRO A 498 -32.52 -19.80 23.29
C PRO A 498 -32.93 -18.57 22.47
N SER A 499 -32.77 -17.37 23.04
CA SER A 499 -33.03 -16.09 22.34
C SER A 499 -32.13 -15.88 21.13
N LEU A 500 -30.84 -16.24 21.24
CA LEU A 500 -29.87 -16.20 20.14
C LEU A 500 -30.31 -17.12 18.99
N ARG A 501 -30.69 -18.36 19.32
CA ARG A 501 -31.16 -19.33 18.33
C ARG A 501 -32.42 -18.84 17.61
N ALA A 502 -33.39 -18.32 18.37
CA ALA A 502 -34.62 -17.78 17.82
C ALA A 502 -34.35 -16.59 16.88
N ALA A 503 -33.52 -15.63 17.30
CA ALA A 503 -33.17 -14.45 16.50
C ALA A 503 -32.45 -14.82 15.19
N ILE A 504 -31.58 -15.84 15.22
CA ILE A 504 -30.91 -16.32 14.00
C ILE A 504 -31.90 -16.99 13.06
N GLN A 505 -32.76 -17.87 13.56
CA GLN A 505 -33.77 -18.56 12.75
C GLN A 505 -34.75 -17.57 12.12
N GLU A 506 -35.25 -16.64 12.92
CA GLU A 506 -36.12 -15.54 12.45
C GLU A 506 -35.43 -14.73 11.36
N GLY A 507 -34.16 -14.36 11.55
CA GLY A 507 -33.39 -13.62 10.57
C GLY A 507 -33.14 -14.37 9.26
N ILE A 508 -32.84 -15.68 9.33
CA ILE A 508 -32.63 -16.51 8.14
C ILE A 508 -33.90 -16.56 7.30
N ILE A 509 -35.05 -16.79 7.94
CA ILE A 509 -36.36 -16.82 7.28
C ILE A 509 -36.68 -15.44 6.70
N ALA A 510 -36.54 -14.36 7.48
CA ALA A 510 -36.83 -13.00 7.03
C ALA A 510 -35.98 -12.59 5.81
N ARG A 511 -34.69 -12.95 5.79
CA ARG A 511 -33.81 -12.69 4.64
C ARG A 511 -34.19 -13.53 3.42
N ALA A 512 -34.52 -14.80 3.60
CA ALA A 512 -34.94 -15.67 2.50
C ALA A 512 -36.26 -15.19 1.88
N ASP A 513 -37.28 -14.91 2.69
CA ASP A 513 -38.60 -14.49 2.23
C ASP A 513 -38.54 -13.16 1.46
N LYS A 514 -37.73 -12.20 1.94
CA LYS A 514 -37.59 -10.89 1.30
C LYS A 514 -37.05 -10.98 -0.13
N THR A 515 -36.20 -11.96 -0.42
CA THR A 515 -35.58 -12.15 -1.74
C THR A 515 -36.48 -12.82 -2.78
N GLN A 516 -37.55 -13.50 -2.36
CA GLN A 516 -38.47 -14.24 -3.24
C GLN A 516 -39.54 -13.35 -3.91
N SER A 517 -39.65 -12.08 -3.52
CA SER A 517 -40.73 -11.19 -3.92
C SER A 517 -40.64 -10.63 -5.36
N ASP A 518 -39.50 -10.75 -6.05
CA ASP A 518 -39.27 -10.12 -7.37
C ASP A 518 -39.24 -11.12 -8.54
N ALA A 519 -40.41 -11.53 -9.03
CA ALA A 519 -40.56 -12.49 -10.14
C ALA A 519 -40.22 -11.95 -11.56
N LYS A 520 -39.93 -10.65 -11.71
CA LYS A 520 -39.66 -10.01 -13.03
C LYS A 520 -38.21 -9.50 -13.16
N LYS A 521 -37.24 -10.41 -13.21
CA LYS A 521 -35.82 -10.07 -13.45
C LYS A 521 -35.31 -10.59 -14.81
N SER A 522 -34.40 -9.84 -15.44
CA SER A 522 -33.64 -10.23 -16.65
C SER A 522 -32.75 -11.45 -16.39
N GLN A 523 -32.38 -12.22 -17.42
CA GLN A 523 -31.63 -13.47 -17.31
C GLN A 523 -30.30 -13.33 -16.54
N ASP A 524 -29.52 -12.27 -16.77
CA ASP A 524 -28.25 -12.04 -16.05
C ASP A 524 -28.48 -11.66 -14.57
N LYS A 525 -29.53 -10.87 -14.30
CA LYS A 525 -29.95 -10.55 -12.93
C LYS A 525 -30.44 -11.79 -12.19
N ARG A 526 -31.03 -12.77 -12.88
CA ARG A 526 -31.43 -14.05 -12.27
C ARG A 526 -30.22 -14.86 -11.82
N LYS A 527 -29.20 -15.01 -12.66
CA LYS A 527 -27.95 -15.72 -12.29
C LYS A 527 -27.24 -15.08 -11.10
N LEU A 528 -27.13 -13.76 -11.07
CA LEU A 528 -26.56 -13.02 -9.93
C LEU A 528 -27.40 -13.17 -8.65
N ASN A 529 -28.73 -13.20 -8.80
CA ASN A 529 -29.65 -13.44 -7.69
C ASN A 529 -29.54 -14.88 -7.17
N GLU A 530 -29.41 -15.87 -8.05
CA GLU A 530 -29.15 -17.27 -7.71
C GLU A 530 -27.83 -17.42 -6.94
N LEU A 531 -26.75 -16.77 -7.39
CA LEU A 531 -25.49 -16.73 -6.65
C LEU A 531 -25.70 -16.13 -5.25
N GLY A 532 -26.40 -15.00 -5.14
CA GLY A 532 -26.72 -14.39 -3.84
C GLY A 532 -27.52 -15.31 -2.92
N LEU A 533 -28.47 -16.09 -3.46
CA LEU A 533 -29.26 -17.05 -2.69
C LEU A 533 -28.42 -18.21 -2.16
N VAL A 534 -27.51 -18.76 -2.97
CA VAL A 534 -26.59 -19.83 -2.52
C VAL A 534 -25.78 -19.35 -1.33
N TRP A 535 -25.18 -18.16 -1.44
CA TRP A 535 -24.38 -17.56 -0.37
C TRP A 535 -25.18 -17.28 0.90
N LEU A 536 -26.43 -16.86 0.74
CA LEU A 536 -27.35 -16.62 1.85
C LEU A 536 -27.69 -17.91 2.60
N ILE A 537 -27.97 -19.00 1.87
CA ILE A 537 -28.26 -20.32 2.43
C ILE A 537 -27.03 -20.84 3.19
N GLU A 538 -25.87 -20.87 2.54
CA GLU A 538 -24.63 -21.38 3.16
C GLU A 538 -24.24 -20.57 4.41
N SER A 539 -24.40 -19.25 4.40
CA SER A 539 -24.15 -18.41 5.57
C SER A 539 -25.13 -18.71 6.71
N GLY A 540 -26.41 -18.94 6.39
CA GLY A 540 -27.42 -19.36 7.35
C GLY A 540 -27.10 -20.69 8.03
N GLU A 541 -26.63 -21.67 7.25
CA GLU A 541 -26.18 -22.97 7.76
C GLU A 541 -24.96 -22.82 8.69
N ARG A 542 -23.96 -22.03 8.30
CA ARG A 542 -22.77 -21.77 9.13
C ARG A 542 -23.10 -21.10 10.46
N MET A 543 -23.99 -20.10 10.46
CA MET A 543 -24.44 -19.44 11.70
C MET A 543 -25.19 -20.42 12.63
N THR A 544 -26.04 -21.27 12.06
CA THR A 544 -26.82 -22.26 12.83
C THR A 544 -25.89 -23.31 13.43
N TYR A 545 -24.95 -23.84 12.63
CA TYR A 545 -23.92 -24.77 13.07
C TYR A 545 -23.07 -24.18 14.21
N LEU A 546 -22.66 -22.90 14.11
CA LEU A 546 -21.90 -22.21 15.16
C LEU A 546 -22.64 -22.21 16.50
N VAL A 547 -23.94 -21.89 16.48
CA VAL A 547 -24.74 -21.86 17.72
C VAL A 547 -25.00 -23.26 18.26
N GLU A 548 -25.26 -24.24 17.40
CA GLU A 548 -25.43 -25.64 17.83
C GLU A 548 -24.17 -26.20 18.48
N LYS A 549 -23.00 -25.89 17.91
CA LYS A 549 -21.72 -26.26 18.51
C LYS A 549 -21.53 -25.64 19.90
N LEU A 550 -21.83 -24.35 20.05
CA LEU A 550 -21.76 -23.66 21.34
C LEU A 550 -22.78 -24.16 22.38
N LEU A 551 -23.95 -24.64 21.94
CA LEU A 551 -24.92 -25.28 22.82
C LEU A 551 -24.43 -26.66 23.28
N SER A 552 -23.85 -27.44 22.37
CA SER A 552 -23.35 -28.79 22.65
C SER A 552 -22.15 -28.80 23.60
N SER A 553 -21.22 -27.83 23.49
CA SER A 553 -20.07 -27.74 24.39
C SER A 553 -20.46 -27.50 25.84
N LYS A 554 -21.51 -26.70 26.09
CA LYS A 554 -22.05 -26.47 27.45
C LYS A 554 -22.75 -27.69 28.05
N THR A 555 -23.34 -28.54 27.22
CA THR A 555 -24.01 -29.76 27.73
C THR A 555 -22.99 -30.82 28.14
N GLY A 556 -21.80 -30.81 27.52
CA GLY A 556 -20.67 -31.67 27.90
C GLY A 556 -19.99 -31.27 29.22
N GLU A 557 -19.89 -29.97 29.53
CA GLU A 557 -19.32 -29.51 30.81
C GLU A 557 -20.25 -29.76 32.01
N GLN A 558 -21.57 -29.75 31.81
CA GLN A 558 -22.52 -30.02 32.89
C GLN A 558 -22.64 -31.50 33.27
N THR A 559 -22.13 -32.42 32.45
CA THR A 559 -22.18 -33.87 32.71
C THR A 559 -20.87 -34.42 33.29
N GLY A 560 -19.86 -33.57 33.51
CA GLY A 560 -18.55 -33.92 34.09
C GLY A 560 -18.40 -33.60 35.59
N THR A 561 -19.44 -33.13 36.26
CA THR A 561 -19.45 -32.80 37.69
C THR A 561 -20.62 -33.46 38.43
N GLU A 562 -20.78 -34.77 38.26
CA GLU A 562 -21.51 -35.63 39.21
C GLU A 562 -20.61 -36.73 39.77
#